data_AF-A0AAU9C798-F1
#
_entry.id   AF-A0AAU9C798-F1
#
_cell.length_a   1.000
_cell.length_b   1.000
_cell.length_c   1.000
_cell.angle_alpha   90.00
_cell.angle_beta   90.00
_cell.angle_gamma   90.00
#
_symmetry.space_group_name_H-M   'P 1'
#
loop_
_entity.id
_entity.type
_entity.pdbx_description
1 polymer ?
#
loop_
_entity_poly.entity_id
_entity_poly.type
_entity_poly.pdbx_seq_one_letter_code
_entity_poly.pdbx_strand_id
1 'polypeptide(L)'
;MRVVSTIPQEKARNFAASLTALLSGNYSESKVDMAEQLNRKLKGWAMFYQFVDFKAKVFSYIDRVVFWKLAHWLARKYRTGIASLMRWWCKSPKPGQSKTWVLFGKTNHGKLSGEILYRLVGQGKKLFRWRLPEGNPYLRTETRNTYTSRFTEVAMAFASI
;
A
#
# COMPACT_ATOMS: atom_id res chain seq x y z
N MET A 1 -10.77 -30.54 -9.87
CA MET A 1 -9.71 -29.51 -9.68
C MET A 1 -10.36 -28.20 -9.23
N ARG A 2 -9.81 -27.49 -8.23
CA ARG A 2 -10.29 -26.16 -7.82
C ARG A 2 -9.50 -25.09 -8.57
N VAL A 3 -10.17 -24.18 -9.27
CA VAL A 3 -9.51 -23.03 -9.89
C VAL A 3 -9.00 -22.12 -8.78
N VAL A 4 -7.71 -21.78 -8.81
CA VAL A 4 -7.11 -20.92 -7.78
C VAL A 4 -6.41 -19.72 -8.39
N SER A 5 -6.61 -18.57 -7.77
CA SER A 5 -5.93 -17.33 -8.16
C SER A 5 -4.59 -17.18 -7.44
N THR A 6 -3.54 -16.79 -8.18
CA THR A 6 -2.22 -16.50 -7.62
C THR A 6 -1.67 -15.21 -8.23
N ILE A 7 -0.72 -14.57 -7.54
CA ILE A 7 -0.04 -13.38 -8.05
C ILE A 7 1.04 -13.84 -9.04
N PRO A 8 1.05 -13.33 -10.28
CA PRO A 8 2.11 -13.65 -11.23
C PRO A 8 3.49 -13.25 -10.69
N GLN A 9 4.47 -14.15 -10.79
CA GLN A 9 5.81 -13.92 -10.23
C GLN A 9 6.50 -12.71 -10.85
N GLU A 10 6.32 -12.48 -12.14
CA GLU A 10 6.89 -11.34 -12.86
C GLU A 10 6.39 -10.01 -12.29
N LYS A 11 5.09 -9.89 -12.00
CA LYS A 11 4.50 -8.68 -11.39
C LYS A 11 5.05 -8.45 -9.98
N ALA A 12 5.26 -9.50 -9.21
CA ALA A 12 5.88 -9.41 -7.90
C ALA A 12 7.35 -8.95 -7.98
N ARG A 13 8.13 -9.48 -8.95
CA ARG A 13 9.52 -9.09 -9.18
C ARG A 13 9.63 -7.63 -9.62
N ASN A 14 8.80 -7.20 -10.56
CA ASN A 14 8.78 -5.82 -11.04
C ASN A 14 8.40 -4.84 -9.93
N PHE A 15 7.43 -5.21 -9.08
CA PHE A 15 7.09 -4.42 -7.90
C PHE A 15 8.27 -4.33 -6.91
N ALA A 16 8.90 -5.45 -6.57
CA ALA A 16 10.08 -5.47 -5.70
C ALA A 16 11.26 -4.65 -6.28
N ALA A 17 11.46 -4.71 -7.60
CA ALA A 17 12.46 -3.90 -8.30
C ALA A 17 12.13 -2.40 -8.19
N SER A 18 10.86 -2.01 -8.35
CA SER A 18 10.44 -0.61 -8.20
C SER A 18 10.66 -0.06 -6.78
N LEU A 19 10.44 -0.89 -5.75
CA LEU A 19 10.72 -0.52 -4.36
C LEU A 19 12.22 -0.44 -4.08
N THR A 20 12.99 -1.36 -4.68
CA THR A 20 14.45 -1.34 -4.58
C THR A 20 15.06 -0.13 -5.27
N ALA A 21 14.53 0.27 -6.42
CA ALA A 21 14.97 1.46 -7.14
C ALA A 21 14.73 2.72 -6.30
N LEU A 22 13.53 2.85 -5.70
CA LEU A 22 13.22 3.94 -4.77
C LEU A 22 14.20 3.98 -3.57
N LEU A 23 14.52 2.81 -3.01
CA LEU A 23 15.45 2.68 -1.88
C LEU A 23 16.94 2.71 -2.27
N SER A 24 17.27 2.74 -3.55
CA SER A 24 18.66 2.87 -4.01
C SER A 24 19.14 4.32 -4.06
N GLY A 25 18.20 5.27 -4.06
CA GLY A 25 18.43 6.71 -4.14
C GLY A 25 17.90 7.51 -2.93
N ASN A 26 17.78 8.81 -3.12
CA ASN A 26 17.09 9.75 -2.23
C ASN A 26 17.55 9.76 -0.77
N TYR A 27 18.86 9.66 -0.52
CA TYR A 27 19.42 9.71 0.85
C TYR A 27 19.15 11.05 1.57
N SER A 28 18.86 12.11 0.83
CA SER A 28 18.51 13.44 1.35
C SER A 28 17.12 13.50 1.98
N GLU A 29 16.16 12.66 1.54
CA GLU A 29 14.79 12.67 2.07
C GLU A 29 14.72 12.16 3.51
N SER A 30 13.84 12.72 4.34
CA SER A 30 13.65 12.24 5.71
C SER A 30 13.32 10.74 5.76
N LYS A 31 13.77 10.06 6.83
CA LYS A 31 13.50 8.63 7.00
C LYS A 31 12.01 8.32 7.18
N VAL A 32 11.23 9.30 7.65
CA VAL A 32 9.79 9.12 7.88
C VAL A 32 9.03 9.26 6.57
N ASP A 33 9.34 10.26 5.75
CA ASP A 33 8.72 10.43 4.43
C ASP A 33 9.05 9.23 3.52
N MET A 34 10.29 8.74 3.57
CA MET A 34 10.70 7.53 2.84
C MET A 34 9.87 6.31 3.27
N ALA A 35 9.66 6.13 4.58
CA ALA A 35 8.83 5.06 5.11
C ALA A 35 7.35 5.22 4.73
N GLU A 36 6.84 6.45 4.72
CA GLU A 36 5.47 6.76 4.31
C GLU A 36 5.25 6.44 2.82
N GLN A 37 6.18 6.84 1.95
CA GLN A 37 6.12 6.52 0.52
C GLN A 37 6.10 5.01 0.27
N LEU A 38 6.95 4.25 0.98
CA LEU A 38 6.94 2.79 0.93
C LEU A 38 5.60 2.23 1.42
N ASN A 39 5.10 2.73 2.55
CA ASN A 39 3.82 2.31 3.13
C ASN A 39 2.65 2.54 2.17
N ARG A 40 2.61 3.67 1.46
CA ARG A 40 1.57 3.96 0.46
C ARG A 40 1.60 2.94 -0.69
N LYS A 41 2.78 2.64 -1.23
CA LYS A 41 2.93 1.63 -2.31
C LYS A 41 2.54 0.23 -1.83
N LEU A 42 2.98 -0.18 -0.65
CA LEU A 42 2.67 -1.49 -0.08
C LEU A 42 1.18 -1.64 0.23
N LYS A 43 0.54 -0.61 0.82
CA LYS A 43 -0.90 -0.59 1.06
C LYS A 43 -1.68 -0.70 -0.25
N GLY A 44 -1.28 0.05 -1.28
CA GLY A 44 -1.89 -0.02 -2.61
C GLY A 44 -1.79 -1.44 -3.20
N TRP A 45 -0.62 -2.06 -3.12
CA TRP A 45 -0.40 -3.44 -3.59
C TRP A 45 -1.23 -4.46 -2.82
N ALA A 46 -1.31 -4.32 -1.50
CA ALA A 46 -2.12 -5.18 -0.64
C ALA A 46 -3.61 -5.10 -0.98
N MET A 47 -4.10 -3.88 -1.24
CA MET A 47 -5.49 -3.64 -1.62
C MET A 47 -5.82 -4.21 -2.99
N PHE A 48 -4.91 -4.08 -3.96
CA PHE A 48 -5.10 -4.63 -5.30
C PHE A 48 -5.21 -6.17 -5.27
N TYR A 49 -4.30 -6.85 -4.57
CA TYR A 49 -4.31 -8.30 -4.45
C TYR A 49 -5.09 -8.84 -3.23
N GLN A 50 -6.03 -8.05 -2.67
CA GLN A 50 -6.72 -8.44 -1.43
C GLN A 50 -7.58 -9.70 -1.57
N PHE A 51 -8.07 -9.99 -2.78
CA PHE A 51 -8.98 -11.10 -3.09
C PHE A 51 -8.28 -12.38 -3.61
N VAL A 52 -6.96 -12.34 -3.80
CA VAL A 52 -6.19 -13.50 -4.30
C VAL A 52 -6.04 -14.57 -3.23
N ASP A 53 -6.12 -15.84 -3.64
CA ASP A 53 -6.01 -17.01 -2.76
C ASP A 53 -4.58 -17.20 -2.23
N PHE A 54 -3.63 -17.48 -3.12
CA PHE A 54 -2.25 -17.85 -2.73
C PHE A 54 -1.28 -16.66 -2.73
N LYS A 55 -1.58 -15.63 -1.92
CA LYS A 55 -0.72 -14.42 -1.83
C LYS A 55 0.39 -14.48 -0.78
N ALA A 56 0.30 -15.36 0.22
CA ALA A 56 1.19 -15.36 1.39
C ALA A 56 2.68 -15.49 1.03
N LYS A 57 3.04 -16.41 0.13
CA LYS A 57 4.43 -16.64 -0.31
C LYS A 57 5.01 -15.40 -1.01
N VAL A 58 4.22 -14.78 -1.89
CA VAL A 58 4.61 -13.58 -2.63
C VAL A 58 4.75 -12.38 -1.70
N PHE A 59 3.81 -12.21 -0.77
CA PHE A 59 3.86 -11.15 0.23
C PHE A 59 5.06 -11.31 1.15
N SER A 60 5.37 -12.54 1.60
CA SER A 60 6.57 -12.80 2.40
C SER A 60 7.87 -12.49 1.66
N TYR A 61 7.93 -12.76 0.35
CA TYR A 61 9.07 -12.40 -0.48
C TYR A 61 9.25 -10.88 -0.54
N ILE A 62 8.18 -10.14 -0.84
CA ILE A 62 8.22 -8.67 -0.93
C ILE A 62 8.59 -8.06 0.44
N ASP A 63 7.96 -8.51 1.53
CA ASP A 63 8.25 -8.02 2.88
C ASP A 63 9.73 -8.21 3.23
N ARG A 64 10.32 -9.37 2.92
CA ARG A 64 11.74 -9.62 3.17
C ARG A 64 12.64 -8.67 2.37
N VAL A 65 12.35 -8.45 1.08
CA VAL A 65 13.12 -7.55 0.23
C VAL A 65 13.07 -6.12 0.77
N VAL A 66 11.86 -5.62 1.06
CA VAL A 66 11.66 -4.25 1.57
C VAL A 66 12.31 -4.06 2.93
N PHE A 67 12.14 -5.02 3.84
CA PHE A 67 12.71 -4.95 5.18
C PHE A 67 14.24 -4.76 5.14
N TRP A 68 14.94 -5.59 4.36
CA TRP A 68 16.39 -5.52 4.25
C TRP A 68 16.86 -4.32 3.44
N LYS A 69 16.18 -3.98 2.34
CA LYS A 69 16.57 -2.80 1.54
C LYS A 69 16.42 -1.50 2.33
N LEU A 70 15.36 -1.36 3.12
CA LEU A 70 15.20 -0.22 4.03
C LEU A 70 16.32 -0.19 5.08
N ALA A 71 16.69 -1.35 5.63
CA ALA A 71 17.79 -1.47 6.60
C ALA A 71 19.12 -0.98 6.02
N HIS A 72 19.47 -1.44 4.81
CA HIS A 72 20.68 -1.01 4.11
C HIS A 72 20.66 0.48 3.77
N TRP A 73 19.50 1.00 3.35
CA TRP A 73 19.35 2.43 3.07
C TRP A 73 19.57 3.29 4.33
N LEU A 74 18.97 2.90 5.46
CA LEU A 74 19.16 3.58 6.74
C LEU A 74 20.62 3.52 7.21
N ALA A 75 21.25 2.35 7.09
CA ALA A 75 22.66 2.16 7.43
C ALA A 75 23.57 3.06 6.60
N ARG A 76 23.32 3.16 5.29
CA ARG A 76 24.07 4.03 4.39
C ARG A 76 23.83 5.51 4.69
N LYS A 77 22.58 5.90 4.94
CA LYS A 77 22.20 7.28 5.23
C LYS A 77 22.85 7.81 6.51
N TYR A 78 22.79 7.04 7.59
CA TYR A 78 23.33 7.45 8.89
C TYR A 78 24.78 7.03 9.13
N ARG A 79 25.40 6.31 8.17
CA ARG A 79 26.74 5.72 8.28
C ARG A 79 26.91 4.88 9.55
N THR A 80 25.89 4.11 9.89
CA THR A 80 25.86 3.24 11.08
C THR A 80 25.66 1.78 10.70
N GLY A 81 26.11 0.86 11.55
CA GLY A 81 25.85 -0.57 11.36
C GLY A 81 24.36 -0.93 11.42
N ILE A 82 23.94 -1.92 10.64
CA ILE A 82 22.54 -2.39 10.63
C ILE A 82 22.14 -2.96 12.00
N ALA A 83 23.08 -3.61 12.70
CA ALA A 83 22.83 -4.19 14.02
C ALA A 83 22.44 -3.15 15.08
N SER A 84 23.08 -1.98 15.09
CA SER A 84 22.71 -0.90 16.00
C SER A 84 21.33 -0.36 15.66
N LEU A 85 21.05 -0.11 14.37
CA LEU A 85 19.74 0.34 13.91
C LEU A 85 18.61 -0.62 14.28
N MET A 86 18.81 -1.93 14.11
CA MET A 86 17.82 -2.93 14.50
C MET A 86 17.53 -2.91 16.00
N ARG A 87 18.56 -2.74 16.84
CA ARG A 87 18.38 -2.66 18.30
C ARG A 87 17.49 -1.49 18.71
N TRP A 88 17.66 -0.34 18.05
CA TRP A 88 16.93 0.89 18.39
C TRP A 88 15.55 0.98 17.76
N TRP A 89 15.39 0.59 16.50
CA TRP A 89 14.19 0.88 15.70
C TRP A 89 13.40 -0.35 15.26
N CYS A 90 13.94 -1.57 15.36
CA CYS A 90 13.16 -2.78 15.05
C CYS A 90 12.42 -3.26 16.31
N LYS A 91 11.16 -2.87 16.44
CA LYS A 91 10.32 -3.15 17.61
C LYS A 91 9.00 -3.81 17.18
N SER A 92 8.35 -4.50 18.13
CA SER A 92 6.97 -4.95 17.90
C SER A 92 6.04 -3.73 17.97
N PRO A 93 5.27 -3.44 16.91
CA PRO A 93 4.43 -2.25 16.86
C PRO A 93 3.25 -2.32 17.84
N LYS A 94 2.72 -3.53 18.09
CA LYS A 94 1.71 -3.84 19.11
C LYS A 94 2.07 -5.16 19.79
N PRO A 95 1.63 -5.41 21.04
CA PRO A 95 1.80 -6.71 21.67
C PRO A 95 1.18 -7.82 20.79
N GLY A 96 1.90 -8.93 20.60
CA GLY A 96 1.50 -10.03 19.71
C GLY A 96 1.77 -9.80 18.22
N GLN A 97 2.27 -8.62 17.80
CA GLN A 97 2.71 -8.39 16.43
C GLN A 97 4.21 -8.63 16.26
N SER A 98 4.57 -9.05 15.05
CA SER A 98 5.96 -9.34 14.67
C SER A 98 6.81 -8.07 14.58
N LYS A 99 8.07 -8.18 15.00
CA LYS A 99 9.02 -7.06 15.02
C LYS A 99 9.20 -6.48 13.62
N THR A 100 9.04 -5.16 13.50
CA THR A 100 9.11 -4.41 12.25
C THR A 100 9.83 -3.08 12.50
N TRP A 101 10.23 -2.37 11.44
CA TRP A 101 10.81 -1.04 11.55
C TRP A 101 9.76 -0.04 12.08
N VAL A 102 10.04 0.56 13.22
CA VAL A 102 9.28 1.65 13.83
C VAL A 102 10.18 2.89 13.83
N LEU A 103 9.89 3.83 12.94
CA LEU A 103 10.75 4.98 12.67
C LEU A 103 10.08 6.25 13.18
N PHE A 104 10.83 7.05 13.94
CA PHE A 104 10.37 8.35 14.46
C PHE A 104 11.28 9.47 13.96
N GLY A 105 10.70 10.60 13.58
CA GLY A 105 11.49 11.76 13.15
C GLY A 105 10.64 12.93 12.68
N LYS A 106 11.32 13.97 12.20
CA LYS A 106 10.68 15.07 11.48
C LYS A 106 10.54 14.69 10.00
N THR A 107 9.39 14.96 9.42
CA THR A 107 9.22 15.00 7.96
C THR A 107 10.00 16.17 7.37
N ASN A 108 10.17 16.17 6.04
CA ASN A 108 10.77 17.28 5.30
C ASN A 108 10.02 18.61 5.54
N HIS A 109 8.71 18.55 5.84
CA HIS A 109 7.88 19.70 6.19
C HIS A 109 7.99 20.13 7.67
N GLY A 110 8.91 19.52 8.45
CA GLY A 110 9.15 19.86 9.85
C GLY A 110 8.19 19.22 10.87
N LYS A 111 7.20 18.44 10.43
CA LYS A 111 6.23 17.79 11.32
C LYS A 111 6.82 16.53 11.96
N LEU A 112 6.69 16.40 13.29
CA LEU A 112 7.05 15.17 13.99
C LEU A 112 6.06 14.06 13.63
N SER A 113 6.59 12.93 13.17
CA SER A 113 5.82 11.77 12.73
C SER A 113 6.53 10.47 13.10
N GLY A 114 5.71 9.47 13.45
CA GLY A 114 6.14 8.11 13.67
C GLY A 114 5.50 7.22 12.62
N GLU A 115 6.32 6.55 11.82
CA GLU A 115 5.85 5.60 10.80
C GLU A 115 6.32 4.19 11.12
N ILE A 116 5.40 3.25 10.97
CA ILE A 116 5.64 1.82 11.14
C ILE A 116 5.67 1.23 9.74
N LEU A 117 6.75 0.54 9.37
CA LEU A 117 6.82 -0.11 8.07
C LEU A 117 5.65 -1.11 7.93
N TYR A 118 4.86 -0.92 6.88
CA TYR A 118 3.70 -1.74 6.60
C TYR A 118 4.14 -3.14 6.20
N ARG A 119 3.47 -4.15 6.76
CA ARG A 119 3.74 -5.56 6.47
C ARG A 119 2.58 -6.15 5.67
N LEU A 120 2.91 -6.83 4.57
CA LEU A 120 1.92 -7.51 3.73
C LEU A 120 1.47 -8.84 4.34
N VAL A 121 2.40 -9.57 4.96
CA VAL A 121 2.11 -10.83 5.66
C VAL A 121 1.22 -10.57 6.87
N GLY A 122 0.19 -11.40 7.02
CA GLY A 122 -0.85 -11.25 8.06
C GLY A 122 -2.14 -10.62 7.54
N GLN A 123 -2.13 -10.06 6.32
CA GLN A 123 -3.37 -9.62 5.66
C GLN A 123 -4.17 -10.84 5.20
N GLY A 124 -5.28 -11.11 5.90
CA GLY A 124 -6.23 -12.15 5.53
C GLY A 124 -6.74 -11.99 4.09
N LYS A 125 -7.21 -13.09 3.51
CA LYS A 125 -7.95 -13.03 2.25
C LYS A 125 -9.29 -12.35 2.54
N LYS A 126 -9.65 -11.34 1.75
CA LYS A 126 -11.03 -10.87 1.72
C LYS A 126 -11.83 -11.74 0.77
N LEU A 127 -13.06 -12.07 1.16
CA LEU A 127 -14.00 -12.70 0.26
C LEU A 127 -14.49 -11.64 -0.72
N PHE A 128 -14.33 -11.91 -2.01
CA PHE A 128 -15.01 -11.13 -3.02
C PHE A 128 -16.48 -11.54 -2.98
N ARG A 129 -17.32 -10.70 -2.39
CA ARG A 129 -18.77 -10.84 -2.46
C ARG A 129 -19.22 -10.00 -3.64
N TRP A 130 -19.78 -10.64 -4.66
CA TRP A 130 -20.55 -9.90 -5.66
C TRP A 130 -21.56 -9.07 -4.89
N ARG A 131 -21.57 -7.75 -5.12
CA ARG A 131 -22.69 -6.93 -4.69
C ARG A 131 -23.84 -7.33 -5.60
N LEU A 132 -24.53 -8.41 -5.27
CA LEU A 132 -25.87 -8.59 -5.78
C LEU A 132 -26.68 -7.43 -5.21
N PRO A 133 -27.27 -6.56 -6.04
CA PRO A 133 -28.28 -5.64 -5.54
C PRO A 133 -29.34 -6.46 -4.78
N GLU A 134 -29.89 -5.91 -3.69
CA GLU A 134 -30.87 -6.62 -2.83
C GLU A 134 -32.08 -7.13 -3.62
N GLY A 135 -32.36 -6.53 -4.77
CA GLY A 135 -33.34 -7.01 -5.75
C GLY A 135 -32.83 -6.89 -7.18
N ASN A 136 -33.68 -7.31 -8.12
CA ASN A 136 -33.42 -7.17 -9.54
C ASN A 136 -33.18 -5.67 -9.89
N PRO A 137 -32.01 -5.28 -10.42
CA PRO A 137 -31.70 -3.88 -10.72
C PRO A 137 -32.59 -3.26 -11.81
N TYR A 138 -33.37 -4.09 -12.50
CA TYR A 138 -34.40 -3.68 -13.46
C TYR A 138 -35.78 -3.48 -12.82
N LEU A 139 -36.01 -3.99 -11.61
CA LEU A 139 -37.22 -3.77 -10.81
C LEU A 139 -36.90 -2.71 -9.74
N ARG A 140 -36.81 -1.44 -10.17
CA ARG A 140 -36.50 -0.32 -9.28
C ARG A 140 -37.76 0.13 -8.54
N THR A 141 -37.76 0.04 -7.21
CA THR A 141 -38.81 0.59 -6.33
C THR A 141 -38.52 2.03 -5.88
N GLU A 142 -37.27 2.49 -6.02
CA GLU A 142 -36.87 3.87 -5.72
C GLU A 142 -37.31 4.84 -6.82
N THR A 143 -37.79 6.03 -6.42
CA THR A 143 -38.14 7.11 -7.37
C THR A 143 -36.90 7.56 -8.13
N ARG A 144 -37.00 7.58 -9.46
CA ARG A 144 -35.90 7.83 -10.40
C ARG A 144 -35.25 9.21 -10.20
N ASN A 145 -34.09 9.27 -9.52
CA ASN A 145 -33.18 10.44 -9.55
C ASN A 145 -32.30 10.40 -10.81
N THR A 146 -32.91 10.45 -12.00
CA THR A 146 -32.15 10.70 -13.22
C THR A 146 -31.94 12.21 -13.32
N TYR A 147 -30.70 12.67 -13.15
CA TYR A 147 -30.31 13.98 -13.65
C TYR A 147 -30.43 13.93 -15.17
N THR A 148 -31.61 14.28 -15.69
CA THR A 148 -31.80 14.49 -17.12
C THR A 148 -31.14 15.83 -17.43
N SER A 149 -29.90 15.82 -17.90
CA SER A 149 -29.32 17.00 -18.52
C SER A 149 -30.16 17.31 -19.77
N ARG A 150 -31.07 18.26 -19.68
CA ARG A 150 -31.82 18.70 -20.87
C ARG A 150 -30.79 19.35 -21.79
N PHE A 151 -30.81 19.00 -23.07
CA PHE A 151 -29.82 19.50 -24.04
C PHE A 151 -29.71 21.04 -24.03
N THR A 152 -30.84 21.72 -23.78
CA THR A 152 -30.91 23.17 -23.58
C THR A 152 -30.13 23.67 -22.36
N GLU A 153 -30.17 22.96 -21.22
CA GLU A 153 -29.42 23.33 -20.01
C GLU A 153 -27.90 23.15 -20.21
N VAL A 154 -27.51 22.08 -20.93
CA VAL A 154 -26.10 21.84 -21.30
C VAL A 154 -25.61 22.89 -22.31
N ALA A 155 -26.43 23.21 -23.31
CA ALA A 155 -26.10 24.21 -24.32
C ALA A 155 -25.96 25.61 -23.72
N MET A 156 -26.84 26.00 -22.78
CA MET A 156 -26.72 27.29 -22.08
C MET A 156 -25.48 27.37 -21.18
N ALA A 157 -25.13 26.28 -20.50
CA ALA A 157 -23.92 26.23 -19.67
C ALA A 157 -22.61 26.32 -20.50
N PHE A 158 -22.61 25.80 -21.73
CA PHE A 158 -21.48 25.91 -22.65
C PHE A 158 -21.39 27.28 -23.34
N ALA A 159 -22.52 27.96 -23.54
CA ALA A 159 -22.56 29.28 -24.17
C ALA A 159 -22.10 30.42 -23.24
N SER A 160 -22.00 30.17 -21.93
CA SER A 160 -21.52 31.13 -20.93
C SER A 160 -20.01 31.04 -20.62
N ILE A 161 -19.23 30.38 -21.47
CA ILE A 161 -17.76 30.30 -21.40
C ILE A 161 -17.15 31.18 -22.48
#